data_AF-A0A920FZK0-F1
#
_entry.id   AF-A0A920FZK0-F1
#
_cell.length_a   1.000
_cell.length_b   1.000
_cell.length_c   1.000
_cell.angle_alpha   90.00
_cell.angle_beta   90.00
_cell.angle_gamma   90.00
#
_symmetry.space_group_name_H-M   'P 1'
#
loop_
_entity.id
_entity.type
_entity.pdbx_description
1 polymer ?
#
loop_
_entity_poly.entity_id
_entity_poly.type
_entity_poly.pdbx_seq_one_letter_code
_entity_poly.pdbx_strand_id
1 'polypeptide(L)'
;MWATFCLGPNVLLGRTGHYFLFGAIPVVGEDIVTWIRGDYLISGITLNRFFALHVVALPIVLLALVVLHILALHEVGSNNPYGVEIKKNKGPDGVPLDGIKFHPYYSVHDVQGIAVFLFFFCAVLFFAPEMGGFFLEYANFEEANGLKTPEHIAPVWYFTPFYSVLRAVPDKFWGFVFFAISVVIPFALPWLDRNPVRSWRYRGMLNRVMLLLFVASFIILGVLGVKSPTPERTVLAQICTIFYFLFFLAMPWWSTWTEPSQSQSAYNGWRYGSLEGALRWPLWCAGFVPLKVVGAESAFDCGTMPCDAFEADPSDQPSLQRGAALYASYCMGCHSLQYSRHNRVARDLGYPRIFTRQTGF
;
A
#
# COMPACT_ATOMS: atom_id res chain seq x y z
N MET A 1 -6.45 11.07 0.77
CA MET A 1 -5.63 11.49 1.93
C MET A 1 -6.49 11.96 3.10
N TRP A 2 -7.49 12.85 2.89
CA TRP A 2 -8.50 13.17 3.92
C TRP A 2 -9.34 11.96 4.37
N ALA A 3 -9.59 10.98 3.48
CA ALA A 3 -10.31 9.75 3.82
C ALA A 3 -9.67 8.98 4.99
N THR A 4 -8.34 9.07 5.17
CA THR A 4 -7.64 8.39 6.28
C THR A 4 -7.84 9.08 7.64
N PHE A 5 -8.41 10.29 7.67
CA PHE A 5 -8.78 11.01 8.89
C PHE A 5 -10.28 11.00 9.21
N CYS A 6 -11.13 10.67 8.23
CA CYS A 6 -12.47 10.22 8.56
C CYS A 6 -12.29 9.00 9.46
N LEU A 7 -12.88 9.04 10.66
CA LEU A 7 -12.90 7.94 11.61
C LEU A 7 -13.70 6.78 10.98
N GLY A 8 -13.11 6.11 9.99
CA GLY A 8 -13.56 4.84 9.48
C GLY A 8 -12.91 3.70 10.27
N PRO A 9 -13.54 2.52 10.31
CA PRO A 9 -13.07 1.38 11.09
C PRO A 9 -11.63 0.95 10.75
N ASN A 10 -11.12 1.21 9.53
CA ASN A 10 -9.71 0.97 9.17
C ASN A 10 -8.71 1.82 9.99
N VAL A 11 -9.14 2.96 10.53
CA VAL A 11 -8.31 3.91 11.30
C VAL A 11 -8.32 3.60 12.80
N LEU A 12 -9.43 3.09 13.34
CA LEU A 12 -9.57 2.78 14.79
C LEU A 12 -9.11 1.38 15.19
N LEU A 13 -8.72 0.54 14.24
CA LEU A 13 -8.39 -0.88 14.48
C LEU A 13 -7.06 -1.12 15.22
N GLY A 14 -6.34 -0.07 15.59
CA GLY A 14 -5.17 -0.15 16.48
C GLY A 14 -5.51 -0.44 17.96
N ARG A 15 -6.77 -0.78 18.31
CA ARG A 15 -7.24 -0.85 19.70
C ARG A 15 -6.62 -1.96 20.56
N THR A 16 -6.23 -3.10 20.02
CA THR A 16 -5.42 -4.03 20.82
C THR A 16 -3.97 -3.55 20.74
N GLY A 17 -3.32 -3.30 21.88
CA GLY A 17 -1.90 -2.87 21.97
C GLY A 17 -0.92 -3.71 21.13
N HIS A 18 -1.37 -4.85 20.64
CA HIS A 18 -0.65 -5.75 19.77
C HIS A 18 -0.59 -5.34 18.28
N TYR A 19 -1.40 -4.40 17.77
CA TYR A 19 -1.41 -4.04 16.32
C TYR A 19 -0.80 -2.68 15.97
N PHE A 20 -0.30 -1.90 16.94
CA PHE A 20 0.55 -0.77 16.57
C PHE A 20 1.93 -1.32 16.19
N LEU A 21 2.41 -1.00 14.99
CA LEU A 21 3.70 -1.47 14.48
C LEU A 21 4.85 -1.17 15.45
N PHE A 22 4.80 -0.01 16.12
CA PHE A 22 5.81 0.38 17.11
C PHE A 22 5.76 -0.43 18.42
N GLY A 23 4.63 -1.05 18.74
CA GLY A 23 4.50 -1.99 19.85
C GLY A 23 5.14 -3.36 19.56
N ALA A 24 5.76 -3.53 18.39
CA ALA A 24 6.60 -4.69 18.10
C ALA A 24 8.02 -4.54 18.68
N ILE A 25 8.44 -3.32 19.02
CA ILE A 25 9.80 -3.05 19.51
C ILE A 25 9.92 -3.58 20.94
N PRO A 26 10.89 -4.47 21.23
CA PRO A 26 11.08 -5.00 22.58
C PRO A 26 11.47 -3.87 23.55
N VAL A 27 11.07 -4.02 24.81
CA VAL A 27 11.37 -3.11 25.94
C VAL A 27 10.63 -1.76 25.87
N VAL A 28 10.73 -1.00 24.78
CA VAL A 28 10.23 0.39 24.69
C VAL A 28 8.95 0.55 23.87
N GLY A 29 8.47 -0.50 23.22
CA GLY A 29 7.35 -0.42 22.28
C GLY A 29 6.05 0.12 22.89
N GLU A 30 5.64 -0.39 24.05
CA GLU A 30 4.39 0.02 24.70
C GLU A 30 4.41 1.48 25.17
N ASP A 31 5.55 1.94 25.69
CA ASP A 31 5.73 3.33 26.11
C ASP A 31 5.63 4.28 24.92
N ILE A 32 6.25 3.93 23.79
CA ILE A 32 6.18 4.70 22.54
C ILE A 32 4.74 4.74 22.02
N VAL A 33 4.03 3.61 22.02
CA VAL A 33 2.65 3.53 21.54
C VAL A 33 1.73 4.42 22.38
N THR A 34 1.87 4.34 23.71
CA THR A 34 1.12 5.17 24.66
C THR A 34 1.45 6.65 24.46
N TRP A 35 2.74 6.97 24.27
CA TRP A 35 3.18 8.34 24.00
C TRP A 35 2.67 8.88 22.66
N ILE A 36 2.60 8.08 21.60
CA ILE A 36 2.08 8.52 20.29
C ILE A 36 0.56 8.75 20.37
N ARG A 37 -0.17 7.83 21.01
CA ARG A 37 -1.62 7.94 21.18
C ARG A 37 -2.01 9.07 22.13
N GLY A 38 -1.19 9.33 23.14
CA GLY A 38 -1.48 10.27 24.22
C GLY A 38 -2.46 9.73 25.25
N ASP A 39 -2.82 8.45 25.15
CA ASP A 39 -3.74 7.71 26.01
C ASP A 39 -3.55 6.19 25.76
N TYR A 40 -4.14 5.35 26.61
CA TYR A 40 -4.09 3.88 26.49
C TYR A 40 -4.92 3.35 25.32
N LEU A 41 -6.00 4.06 24.95
CA LEU A 41 -6.85 3.75 23.81
C LEU A 41 -6.79 4.88 22.77
N ILE A 42 -7.15 4.58 21.52
CA ILE A 42 -7.29 5.61 20.49
C ILE A 42 -8.51 6.47 20.84
N SER A 43 -8.28 7.76 21.10
CA SER A 43 -9.30 8.70 21.54
C SER A 43 -9.20 10.03 20.77
N GLY A 44 -10.07 10.99 21.11
CA GLY A 44 -10.02 12.34 20.53
C GLY A 44 -8.67 13.04 20.70
N ILE A 45 -7.89 12.66 21.73
CA ILE A 45 -6.52 13.16 21.95
C ILE A 45 -5.60 12.72 20.81
N THR A 46 -5.64 11.43 20.45
CA THR A 46 -4.85 10.88 19.33
C THR A 46 -5.22 11.58 18.03
N LEU A 47 -6.51 11.78 17.78
CA LEU A 47 -7.02 12.45 16.59
C LEU A 47 -6.51 13.89 16.47
N ASN A 48 -6.61 14.68 17.55
CA ASN A 48 -6.16 16.08 17.55
C ASN A 48 -4.65 16.20 17.29
N ARG A 49 -3.85 15.28 17.82
CA ARG A 49 -2.40 15.27 17.59
C ARG A 49 -2.07 14.91 16.14
N PHE A 50 -2.73 13.90 15.59
CA PHE A 50 -2.53 13.52 14.19
C PHE A 50 -3.03 14.61 13.25
N PHE A 51 -4.13 15.29 13.57
CA PHE A 51 -4.60 16.45 12.81
C PHE A 51 -3.55 17.56 12.78
N ALA A 52 -3.00 17.94 13.95
CA ALA A 52 -1.95 18.96 14.02
C ALA A 52 -0.68 18.55 13.24
N LEU A 53 -0.27 17.29 13.34
CA LEU A 53 0.87 16.77 12.57
C LEU A 53 0.60 16.79 11.05
N HIS A 54 -0.58 16.36 10.62
CA HIS A 54 -0.92 16.22 9.22
C HIS A 54 -1.20 17.54 8.51
N VAL A 55 -1.87 18.47 9.18
CA VAL A 55 -2.29 19.74 8.59
C VAL A 55 -1.20 20.80 8.70
N VAL A 56 -0.43 20.80 9.80
CA VAL A 56 0.56 21.85 10.05
C VAL A 56 1.98 21.34 9.84
N ALA A 57 2.42 20.35 10.63
CA ALA A 57 3.83 19.98 10.65
C ALA A 57 4.32 19.35 9.34
N LEU A 58 3.61 18.32 8.83
CA LEU A 58 4.03 17.59 7.63
C LEU A 58 4.08 18.47 6.36
N PRO A 59 3.07 19.32 6.05
CA PRO A 59 3.13 20.19 4.88
C PRO A 59 4.27 21.19 4.93
N ILE A 60 4.57 21.76 6.11
CA ILE A 60 5.69 22.69 6.29
C ILE A 60 7.03 21.99 6.07
N VAL A 61 7.22 20.80 6.65
CA VAL A 61 8.45 20.01 6.45
C VAL A 61 8.60 19.61 4.98
N LEU A 62 7.52 19.18 4.32
CA LEU A 62 7.55 18.83 2.89
C LEU A 62 7.90 20.04 2.02
N LEU A 63 7.36 21.23 2.31
CA LEU A 63 7.71 22.45 1.58
C LEU A 63 9.21 22.76 1.72
N ALA A 64 9.76 22.67 2.94
CA ALA A 64 11.18 22.86 3.18
C ALA A 64 12.04 21.84 2.41
N LEU A 65 11.64 20.57 2.41
CA LEU A 65 12.33 19.52 1.64
C LEU A 65 12.23 19.73 0.12
N VAL A 66 11.11 20.26 -0.40
CA VAL A 66 10.97 20.60 -1.82
C VAL A 66 11.92 21.73 -2.22
N VAL A 67 12.02 22.78 -1.40
CA VAL A 67 12.98 23.87 -1.66
C VAL A 67 14.42 23.33 -1.64
N LEU A 68 14.78 22.54 -0.63
CA LEU A 68 16.10 21.89 -0.56
C LEU A 68 16.36 21.01 -1.79
N HIS A 69 15.37 20.25 -2.23
CA HIS A 69 15.46 19.39 -3.41
C HIS A 69 15.69 20.20 -4.69
N ILE A 70 14.98 21.31 -4.89
CA ILE A 70 15.17 22.21 -6.03
C ILE A 70 16.56 22.85 -6.01
N LEU A 71 17.03 23.30 -4.85
CA LEU A 71 18.38 23.86 -4.69
C LEU A 71 19.46 22.82 -5.03
N ALA A 72 19.32 21.59 -4.53
CA ALA A 72 20.24 20.50 -4.85
C ALA A 72 20.25 20.20 -6.36
N LEU A 73 19.07 20.14 -7.00
CA LEU A 73 18.96 19.93 -8.44
C LEU A 73 19.54 21.09 -9.25
N HIS A 74 19.44 22.33 -8.77
CA HIS A 74 20.04 23.48 -9.42
C HIS A 74 21.57 23.44 -9.38
N GLU A 75 22.17 22.89 -8.32
CA GLU A 75 23.62 22.73 -8.22
C GLU A 75 24.15 21.64 -9.18
N VAL A 76 23.59 20.42 -9.10
CA VAL A 76 24.07 19.29 -9.93
C VAL A 76 23.55 19.30 -11.38
N GLY A 77 22.39 19.92 -11.62
CA GLY A 77 21.69 19.91 -12.90
C GLY A 77 20.83 18.66 -13.12
N SER A 78 19.84 18.77 -14.01
CA SER A 78 19.01 17.62 -14.40
C SER A 78 19.82 16.57 -15.15
N ASN A 79 19.49 15.30 -14.91
CA ASN A 79 19.98 14.19 -15.72
C ASN A 79 19.24 14.13 -17.08
N ASN A 80 19.77 13.38 -18.04
CA ASN A 80 19.16 13.14 -19.34
C ASN A 80 19.00 11.64 -19.64
N PRO A 81 18.18 11.25 -20.63
CA PRO A 81 17.97 9.84 -21.00
C PRO A 81 19.25 9.10 -21.42
N TYR A 82 20.31 9.84 -21.77
CA TYR A 82 21.59 9.31 -22.18
C TYR A 82 22.58 9.11 -21.02
N GLY A 83 22.31 9.71 -19.85
CA GLY A 83 23.17 9.66 -18.68
C GLY A 83 24.48 10.44 -18.82
N VAL A 84 24.59 11.31 -19.83
CA VAL A 84 25.80 12.11 -20.11
C VAL A 84 25.67 13.49 -19.45
N GLU A 85 26.70 13.95 -18.76
CA GLU A 85 26.64 15.23 -18.03
C GLU A 85 26.84 16.43 -18.96
N ILE A 86 25.79 17.24 -19.13
CA ILE A 86 25.82 18.43 -19.98
C ILE A 86 26.59 19.60 -19.33
N LYS A 87 26.54 19.74 -18.00
CA LYS A 87 27.14 20.89 -17.29
C LYS A 87 28.67 20.93 -17.35
N LYS A 88 29.33 19.77 -17.53
CA LYS A 88 30.79 19.68 -17.66
C LYS A 88 31.28 20.11 -19.04
N ASN A 89 30.46 19.90 -20.07
CA ASN A 89 30.81 20.17 -21.46
C ASN A 89 30.22 21.52 -21.88
N LYS A 90 30.95 22.60 -21.55
CA LYS A 90 30.56 23.98 -21.88
C LYS A 90 31.21 24.40 -23.20
N GLY A 91 30.46 25.14 -24.01
CA GLY A 91 30.99 25.79 -25.20
C GLY A 91 31.87 27.00 -24.87
N PRO A 92 32.42 27.66 -25.89
CA PRO A 92 33.22 28.88 -25.73
C PRO A 92 32.49 30.00 -24.96
N ASP A 93 31.15 29.99 -25.02
CA ASP A 93 30.27 31.00 -24.41
C ASP A 93 29.92 30.69 -22.93
N GLY A 94 30.50 29.65 -22.34
CA GLY A 94 30.21 29.23 -20.96
C GLY A 94 28.86 28.54 -20.75
N VAL A 95 28.06 28.41 -21.82
CA VAL A 95 26.78 27.69 -21.86
C VAL A 95 27.04 26.19 -22.16
N PRO A 96 26.34 25.25 -21.49
CA PRO A 96 26.39 23.83 -21.85
C PRO A 96 26.04 23.62 -23.32
N LEU A 97 26.84 22.84 -24.05
CA LEU A 97 26.65 22.62 -25.51
C LEU A 97 25.26 22.06 -25.85
N ASP A 98 24.75 21.15 -25.01
CA ASP A 98 23.45 20.50 -25.18
C ASP A 98 22.36 21.11 -24.27
N GLY A 99 22.59 22.30 -23.71
CA GLY A 99 21.68 22.96 -22.78
C GLY A 99 20.76 23.97 -23.46
N ILE A 100 19.45 23.78 -23.33
CA ILE A 100 18.44 24.79 -23.70
C ILE A 100 17.89 25.52 -22.46
N LYS A 101 17.44 26.77 -22.63
CA LYS A 101 16.81 27.53 -21.54
C LYS A 101 15.55 26.84 -21.05
N PHE A 102 15.32 26.83 -19.73
CA PHE A 102 14.13 26.21 -19.14
C PHE A 102 12.84 26.88 -19.61
N HIS A 103 12.77 28.21 -19.49
CA HIS A 103 11.69 29.00 -20.03
C HIS A 103 12.07 29.55 -21.42
N PRO A 104 11.22 29.43 -22.45
CA PRO A 104 9.84 28.92 -22.43
C PRO A 104 9.70 27.41 -22.72
N TYR A 105 10.75 26.74 -23.20
CA TYR A 105 10.66 25.40 -23.78
C TYR A 105 10.09 24.34 -22.84
N TYR A 106 10.72 24.14 -21.68
CA TYR A 106 10.24 23.17 -20.70
C TYR A 106 8.97 23.64 -19.99
N SER A 107 8.79 24.96 -19.80
CA SER A 107 7.55 25.48 -19.23
C SER A 107 6.32 25.11 -20.08
N VAL A 108 6.38 25.28 -21.40
CA VAL A 108 5.27 24.94 -22.30
C VAL A 108 5.06 23.43 -22.39
N HIS A 109 6.16 22.67 -22.48
CA HIS A 109 6.12 21.20 -22.46
C HIS A 109 5.46 20.65 -21.19
N ASP A 110 5.84 21.18 -20.03
CA ASP A 110 5.33 20.69 -18.74
C ASP A 110 3.87 21.07 -18.53
N VAL A 111 3.43 22.24 -19.02
CA VAL A 111 2.00 22.62 -19.01
C VAL A 111 1.15 21.64 -19.82
N GLN A 112 1.64 21.15 -20.96
CA GLN A 112 0.93 20.11 -21.71
C GLN A 112 0.78 18.82 -20.88
N GLY A 113 1.86 18.38 -20.22
CA GLY A 113 1.84 17.22 -19.33
C GLY A 113 0.86 17.39 -18.17
N ILE A 114 0.85 18.56 -17.54
CA ILE A 114 -0.09 18.91 -16.45
C ILE A 114 -1.52 18.90 -16.97
N ALA A 115 -1.80 19.46 -18.15
CA ALA A 115 -3.14 19.49 -18.73
C ALA A 115 -3.67 18.07 -19.00
N VAL A 116 -2.85 17.18 -19.55
CA VAL A 116 -3.22 15.77 -19.78
C VAL A 116 -3.43 15.04 -18.46
N PHE A 117 -2.55 15.23 -17.47
CA PHE A 117 -2.71 14.64 -16.14
C PHE A 117 -4.00 15.10 -15.47
N LEU A 118 -4.29 16.41 -15.48
CA LEU A 118 -5.50 16.99 -14.89
C LEU A 118 -6.76 16.50 -15.61
N PHE A 119 -6.71 16.28 -16.92
CA PHE A 119 -7.83 15.69 -17.66
C PHE A 119 -8.22 14.31 -17.10
N PHE A 120 -7.25 13.40 -16.95
CA PHE A 120 -7.51 12.07 -16.36
C PHE A 120 -7.84 12.14 -14.87
N PHE A 121 -7.17 13.01 -14.11
CA PHE A 121 -7.45 13.20 -12.69
C PHE A 121 -8.89 13.66 -12.46
N CYS A 122 -9.34 14.69 -13.19
CA CYS A 122 -10.72 15.16 -13.15
C CYS A 122 -11.69 14.08 -13.63
N ALA A 123 -11.34 13.32 -14.67
CA ALA A 123 -12.19 12.23 -15.12
C ALA A 123 -12.43 11.19 -14.01
N VAL A 124 -11.38 10.79 -13.27
CA VAL A 124 -11.55 9.88 -12.14
C VAL A 124 -12.33 10.53 -11.00
N LEU A 125 -12.01 11.79 -10.65
CA LEU A 125 -12.66 12.51 -9.56
C LEU A 125 -14.18 12.67 -9.79
N PHE A 126 -14.60 12.99 -11.01
CA PHE A 126 -16.01 13.23 -11.32
C PHE A 126 -16.78 11.98 -11.73
N PHE A 127 -16.17 11.03 -12.46
CA PHE A 127 -16.90 9.89 -13.02
C PHE A 127 -16.68 8.57 -12.26
N ALA A 128 -15.59 8.41 -11.51
CA ALA A 128 -15.27 7.16 -10.81
C ALA A 128 -14.48 7.38 -9.51
N PRO A 129 -14.98 8.18 -8.55
CA PRO A 129 -14.21 8.55 -7.35
C PRO A 129 -13.85 7.35 -6.46
N GLU A 130 -14.68 6.29 -6.45
CA GLU A 130 -14.46 5.08 -5.65
C GLU A 130 -13.45 4.12 -6.30
N MET A 131 -13.33 4.13 -7.63
CA MET A 131 -12.54 3.17 -8.42
C MET A 131 -12.75 1.70 -7.98
N GLY A 132 -13.99 1.30 -7.72
CA GLY A 132 -14.33 -0.05 -7.28
C GLY A 132 -13.81 -0.41 -5.88
N GLY A 133 -13.61 0.58 -5.02
CA GLY A 133 -13.13 0.40 -3.65
C GLY A 133 -11.61 0.55 -3.48
N PHE A 134 -10.86 0.81 -4.56
CA PHE A 134 -9.40 1.03 -4.49
C PHE A 134 -9.01 2.42 -4.01
N PHE A 135 -9.79 3.46 -4.35
CA PHE A 135 -9.48 4.84 -3.99
C PHE A 135 -10.21 5.29 -2.74
N LEU A 136 -11.49 4.95 -2.65
CA LEU A 136 -12.31 5.11 -1.45
C LEU A 136 -12.70 3.72 -0.99
N GLU A 137 -12.02 3.25 0.06
CA GLU A 137 -12.26 1.94 0.65
C GLU A 137 -13.67 1.89 1.24
N TYR A 138 -14.47 0.87 0.86
CA TYR A 138 -15.85 0.73 1.32
C TYR A 138 -15.97 0.71 2.85
N ALA A 139 -15.00 0.10 3.53
CA ALA A 139 -14.95 0.05 4.99
C ALA A 139 -14.93 1.45 5.62
N ASN A 140 -14.41 2.47 4.93
CA ASN A 140 -14.26 3.81 5.48
C ASN A 140 -15.53 4.67 5.37
N PHE A 141 -16.61 4.14 4.79
CA PHE A 141 -17.93 4.77 4.80
C PHE A 141 -18.79 4.35 6.01
N GLU A 142 -18.36 3.33 6.77
CA GLU A 142 -18.95 3.02 8.07
C GLU A 142 -18.33 3.92 9.16
N GLU A 143 -19.13 4.34 10.14
CA GLU A 143 -18.62 5.00 11.33
C GLU A 143 -17.69 4.07 12.11
N ALA A 144 -16.56 4.59 12.57
CA ALA A 144 -15.60 3.74 13.25
C ALA A 144 -16.15 3.20 14.58
N ASN A 145 -16.17 1.87 14.65
CA ASN A 145 -16.56 1.14 15.83
C ASN A 145 -15.33 0.42 16.40
N GLY A 146 -14.87 0.85 17.58
CA GLY A 146 -13.73 0.22 18.24
C GLY A 146 -13.97 -1.20 18.77
N LEU A 147 -15.15 -1.79 18.56
CA LEU A 147 -15.50 -3.16 18.95
C LEU A 147 -15.77 -4.09 17.76
N LYS A 148 -15.81 -3.56 16.52
CA LYS A 148 -16.09 -4.32 15.31
C LYS A 148 -14.94 -4.14 14.31
N THR A 149 -14.33 -5.25 13.93
CA THR A 149 -13.36 -5.27 12.84
C THR A 149 -14.08 -5.60 11.52
N PRO A 150 -13.90 -4.83 10.44
CA PRO A 150 -14.42 -5.20 9.12
C PRO A 150 -13.83 -6.53 8.65
N GLU A 151 -14.57 -7.26 7.81
CA GLU A 151 -14.16 -8.58 7.31
C GLU A 151 -12.91 -8.51 6.42
N HIS A 152 -12.74 -7.42 5.67
CA HIS A 152 -11.61 -7.23 4.77
C HIS A 152 -10.90 -5.89 5.04
N ILE A 153 -9.75 -5.96 5.71
CA ILE A 153 -8.93 -4.80 6.07
C ILE A 153 -7.69 -4.78 5.19
N ALA A 154 -7.70 -3.93 4.18
CA ALA A 154 -6.53 -3.64 3.36
C ALA A 154 -6.09 -2.19 3.60
N PRO A 155 -4.77 -1.90 3.60
CA PRO A 155 -4.31 -0.53 3.59
C PRO A 155 -4.52 0.10 2.21
N VAL A 156 -4.37 1.42 2.15
CA VAL A 156 -4.41 2.17 0.89
C VAL A 156 -3.41 1.59 -0.11
N TRP A 157 -3.82 1.52 -1.38
CA TRP A 157 -3.12 0.81 -2.47
C TRP A 157 -1.63 1.14 -2.63
N TYR A 158 -1.19 2.35 -2.30
CA TYR A 158 0.23 2.73 -2.38
C TYR A 158 1.09 2.20 -1.22
N PHE A 159 0.47 1.67 -0.16
CA PHE A 159 1.15 1.00 0.95
C PHE A 159 1.10 -0.53 0.87
N THR A 160 0.32 -1.09 -0.04
CA THR A 160 0.10 -2.54 -0.12
C THR A 160 1.34 -3.37 -0.42
N PRO A 161 2.34 -2.93 -1.23
CA PRO A 161 3.55 -3.71 -1.43
C PRO A 161 4.33 -3.91 -0.13
N PHE A 162 4.43 -2.88 0.69
CA PHE A 162 5.13 -2.92 1.97
C PHE A 162 4.32 -3.70 3.03
N TYR A 163 2.99 -3.59 3.00
CA TYR A 163 2.12 -4.41 3.84
C TYR A 163 2.24 -5.91 3.53
N SER A 164 2.41 -6.27 2.26
CA SER A 164 2.70 -7.66 1.87
C SER A 164 4.01 -8.17 2.44
N VAL A 165 5.05 -7.34 2.50
CA VAL A 165 6.33 -7.68 3.15
C VAL A 165 6.14 -7.90 4.64
N LEU A 166 5.39 -7.01 5.32
CA LEU A 166 5.08 -7.11 6.75
C LEU A 166 4.44 -8.45 7.12
N ARG A 167 3.40 -8.85 6.38
CA ARG A 167 2.63 -10.07 6.67
C ARG A 167 3.25 -11.36 6.13
N ALA A 168 4.24 -11.26 5.24
CA ALA A 168 4.95 -12.44 4.72
C ALA A 168 5.80 -13.11 5.80
N VAL A 169 6.23 -12.37 6.81
CA VAL A 169 7.11 -12.84 7.89
C VAL A 169 6.25 -13.30 9.07
N PRO A 170 6.39 -14.55 9.54
CA PRO A 170 5.57 -15.12 10.61
C PRO A 170 6.01 -14.67 12.02
N ASP A 171 6.50 -13.43 12.15
CA ASP A 171 6.91 -12.83 13.42
C ASP A 171 6.62 -11.32 13.41
N LYS A 172 6.09 -10.81 14.53
CA LYS A 172 5.66 -9.40 14.65
C LYS A 172 6.83 -8.43 14.57
N PHE A 173 7.95 -8.74 15.23
CA PHE A 173 9.11 -7.87 15.28
C PHE A 173 9.87 -7.88 13.95
N TRP A 174 10.20 -9.07 13.44
CA TRP A 174 10.91 -9.18 12.17
C TRP A 174 10.07 -8.68 10.99
N GLY A 175 8.75 -8.90 11.00
CA GLY A 175 7.86 -8.31 10.01
C GLY A 175 7.95 -6.78 9.99
N PHE A 176 7.93 -6.13 11.16
CA PHE A 176 8.10 -4.69 11.28
C PHE A 176 9.48 -4.22 10.78
N VAL A 177 10.54 -4.94 11.14
CA VAL A 177 11.92 -4.62 10.70
C VAL A 177 12.04 -4.70 9.18
N PHE A 178 11.55 -5.79 8.55
CA PHE A 178 11.59 -5.93 7.10
C PHE A 178 10.71 -4.89 6.41
N PHE A 179 9.53 -4.57 6.95
CA PHE A 179 8.73 -3.44 6.46
C PHE A 179 9.52 -2.13 6.47
N ALA A 180 10.15 -1.77 7.59
CA ALA A 180 10.92 -0.54 7.69
C ALA A 180 12.13 -0.52 6.74
N ILE A 181 12.90 -1.61 6.67
CA ILE A 181 14.04 -1.74 5.76
C ILE A 181 13.57 -1.67 4.31
N SER A 182 12.41 -2.22 3.96
CA SER A 182 11.91 -2.20 2.59
C SER A 182 11.68 -0.77 2.07
N VAL A 183 11.29 0.16 2.94
CA VAL A 183 11.13 1.59 2.62
C VAL A 183 12.47 2.31 2.59
N VAL A 184 13.42 1.92 3.44
CA VAL A 184 14.71 2.63 3.61
C VAL A 184 15.77 2.17 2.61
N ILE A 185 15.76 0.90 2.18
CA ILE A 185 16.80 0.34 1.30
C ILE A 185 16.97 1.07 -0.04
N PRO A 186 15.93 1.67 -0.68
CA PRO A 186 16.13 2.47 -1.89
C PRO A 186 17.01 3.70 -1.68
N PHE A 187 17.08 4.26 -0.46
CA PHE A 187 18.01 5.36 -0.19
C PHE A 187 19.48 4.92 -0.27
N ALA A 188 19.76 3.63 -0.08
CA ALA A 188 21.10 3.08 -0.22
C ALA A 188 21.52 2.86 -1.69
N LEU A 189 20.65 3.11 -2.68
CA LEU A 189 20.91 2.90 -4.10
C LEU A 189 22.22 3.54 -4.62
N PRO A 190 22.58 4.78 -4.25
CA PRO A 190 23.82 5.40 -4.72
C PRO A 190 25.09 4.62 -4.33
N TRP A 191 25.03 3.80 -3.28
CA TRP A 191 26.16 2.97 -2.82
C TRP A 191 26.06 1.50 -3.26
N LEU A 192 24.85 1.03 -3.54
CA LEU A 192 24.59 -0.35 -3.98
C LEU A 192 24.84 -0.54 -5.48
N ASP A 193 24.48 0.44 -6.31
CA ASP A 193 24.71 0.37 -7.75
C ASP A 193 26.16 0.74 -8.07
N ARG A 194 26.94 -0.25 -8.52
CA ARG A 194 28.36 -0.08 -8.89
C ARG A 194 28.56 0.04 -10.41
N ASN A 195 27.49 0.07 -11.20
CA ASN A 195 27.62 0.15 -12.65
C ASN A 195 28.07 1.58 -13.08
N PRO A 196 29.16 1.71 -13.87
CA PRO A 196 29.61 3.03 -14.34
C PRO A 196 28.62 3.72 -15.28
N VAL A 197 27.71 2.97 -15.91
CA VAL A 197 26.72 3.49 -16.85
C VAL A 197 25.45 3.91 -16.13
N ARG A 198 25.18 5.23 -16.14
CA ARG A 198 24.01 5.82 -15.50
C ARG A 198 22.69 5.47 -16.18
N SER A 199 22.63 5.55 -17.51
CA SER A 199 21.37 5.29 -18.23
C SER A 199 21.10 3.80 -18.37
N TRP A 200 19.90 3.39 -17.93
CA TRP A 200 19.32 2.07 -18.18
C TRP A 200 19.42 1.61 -19.65
N ARG A 201 19.28 2.55 -20.59
CA ARG A 201 19.24 2.27 -22.03
C ARG A 201 20.50 1.58 -22.55
N TYR A 202 21.62 1.81 -21.88
CA TYR A 202 22.94 1.30 -22.25
C TYR A 202 23.46 0.20 -21.33
N ARG A 203 22.67 -0.19 -20.31
CA ARG A 203 23.01 -1.32 -19.45
C ARG A 203 22.77 -2.65 -20.17
N GLY A 204 23.57 -3.65 -19.83
CA GLY A 204 23.50 -5.00 -20.39
C GLY A 204 22.17 -5.70 -20.09
N MET A 205 21.90 -6.81 -20.80
CA MET A 205 20.60 -7.51 -20.74
C MET A 205 20.23 -7.99 -19.34
N LEU A 206 21.20 -8.45 -18.54
CA LEU A 206 20.98 -8.92 -17.17
C LEU A 206 20.40 -7.81 -16.29
N ASN A 207 21.02 -6.62 -16.34
CA ASN A 207 20.51 -5.44 -15.62
C ASN A 207 19.06 -5.16 -16.01
N ARG A 208 18.74 -5.40 -17.28
CA ARG A 208 17.39 -5.19 -17.78
C ARG A 208 16.37 -6.16 -17.23
N VAL A 209 16.67 -7.45 -17.35
CA VAL A 209 15.81 -8.50 -16.82
C VAL A 209 15.62 -8.35 -15.30
N MET A 210 16.67 -8.04 -14.54
CA MET A 210 16.57 -7.88 -13.09
C MET A 210 15.64 -6.72 -12.67
N LEU A 211 15.73 -5.55 -13.32
CA LEU A 211 14.82 -4.43 -13.01
C LEU A 211 13.36 -4.78 -13.33
N LEU A 212 13.14 -5.50 -14.44
CA LEU A 212 11.80 -5.90 -14.85
C LEU A 212 11.21 -6.93 -13.89
N LEU A 213 11.99 -7.93 -13.49
CA LEU A 213 11.59 -8.87 -12.44
C LEU A 213 11.30 -8.15 -11.12
N PHE A 214 12.07 -7.11 -10.78
CA PHE A 214 11.81 -6.28 -9.61
C PHE A 214 10.48 -5.53 -9.71
N VAL A 215 10.21 -4.88 -10.84
CA VAL A 215 8.92 -4.21 -11.08
C VAL A 215 7.76 -5.21 -11.02
N ALA A 216 7.91 -6.37 -11.64
CA ALA A 216 6.89 -7.43 -11.59
C ALA A 216 6.65 -7.92 -10.15
N SER A 217 7.72 -8.20 -9.39
CA SER A 217 7.63 -8.60 -7.98
C SER A 217 6.94 -7.52 -7.12
N PHE A 218 7.29 -6.24 -7.33
CA PHE A 218 6.68 -5.14 -6.60
C PHE A 218 5.18 -4.98 -6.89
N ILE A 219 4.77 -5.16 -8.16
CA ILE A 219 3.35 -5.17 -8.54
C ILE A 219 2.63 -6.38 -7.92
N ILE A 220 3.23 -7.57 -7.94
CA ILE A 220 2.66 -8.77 -7.29
C ILE A 220 2.45 -8.51 -5.80
N LEU A 221 3.45 -7.98 -5.09
CA LEU A 221 3.33 -7.60 -3.69
C LEU A 221 2.20 -6.56 -3.48
N GLY A 222 2.08 -5.59 -4.39
CA GLY A 222 0.98 -4.61 -4.35
C GLY A 222 -0.40 -5.24 -4.47
N VAL A 223 -0.59 -6.18 -5.40
CA VAL A 223 -1.86 -6.89 -5.58
C VAL A 223 -2.15 -7.82 -4.41
N LEU A 224 -1.15 -8.55 -3.93
CA LEU A 224 -1.31 -9.45 -2.78
C LEU A 224 -1.71 -8.68 -1.52
N GLY A 225 -1.23 -7.45 -1.33
CA GLY A 225 -1.52 -6.66 -0.14
C GLY A 225 -2.97 -6.20 -0.05
N VAL A 226 -3.69 -6.16 -1.18
CA VAL A 226 -5.14 -5.90 -1.23
C VAL A 226 -5.95 -7.18 -1.05
N LYS A 227 -5.36 -8.37 -1.22
CA LYS A 227 -6.10 -9.64 -1.14
C LYS A 227 -5.94 -10.30 0.23
N SER A 228 -6.99 -10.99 0.68
CA SER A 228 -6.94 -11.82 1.90
C SER A 228 -5.80 -12.85 1.85
N PRO A 229 -5.11 -13.10 2.97
CA PRO A 229 -4.03 -14.08 3.04
C PRO A 229 -4.59 -15.51 2.94
N THR A 230 -4.12 -16.26 1.96
CA THR A 230 -4.29 -17.73 1.87
C THR A 230 -2.89 -18.37 1.92
N PRO A 231 -2.75 -19.65 2.29
CA PRO A 231 -1.43 -20.30 2.38
C PRO A 231 -0.59 -20.12 1.11
N GLU A 232 -1.20 -20.27 -0.07
CA GLU A 232 -0.55 -20.09 -1.37
C GLU A 232 -0.10 -18.64 -1.62
N ARG A 233 -0.95 -17.67 -1.28
CA ARG A 233 -0.64 -16.23 -1.40
C ARG A 233 0.46 -15.81 -0.44
N THR A 234 0.51 -16.40 0.75
CA THR A 234 1.57 -16.13 1.74
C THR A 234 2.92 -16.65 1.24
N VAL A 235 2.97 -17.86 0.68
CA VAL A 235 4.20 -18.40 0.06
C VAL A 235 4.66 -17.52 -1.10
N LEU A 236 3.74 -17.07 -1.97
CA LEU A 236 4.09 -16.16 -3.05
C LEU A 236 4.62 -14.83 -2.53
N ALA A 237 3.98 -14.24 -1.51
CA ALA A 237 4.46 -13.01 -0.88
C ALA A 237 5.85 -13.17 -0.25
N GLN A 238 6.15 -14.32 0.36
CA GLN A 238 7.47 -14.64 0.89
C GLN A 238 8.53 -14.70 -0.20
N ILE A 239 8.27 -15.41 -1.31
CA ILE A 239 9.18 -15.50 -2.45
C ILE A 239 9.46 -14.10 -3.03
N CYS A 240 8.42 -13.30 -3.26
CA CYS A 240 8.57 -11.93 -3.77
C CYS A 240 9.32 -11.02 -2.80
N THR A 241 9.11 -11.19 -1.48
CA THR A 241 9.82 -10.43 -0.44
C THR A 241 11.30 -10.79 -0.40
N ILE A 242 11.64 -12.08 -0.47
CA ILE A 242 13.02 -12.54 -0.56
C ILE A 242 13.67 -11.97 -1.81
N PHE A 243 12.98 -12.03 -2.96
CA PHE A 243 13.48 -11.44 -4.20
C PHE A 243 13.67 -9.92 -4.10
N TYR A 244 12.76 -9.19 -3.44
CA TYR A 244 12.88 -7.75 -3.21
C TYR A 244 14.20 -7.40 -2.49
N PHE A 245 14.50 -8.08 -1.37
CA PHE A 245 15.74 -7.82 -0.64
C PHE A 245 16.98 -8.32 -1.37
N LEU A 246 16.92 -9.49 -1.99
CA LEU A 246 18.02 -10.01 -2.81
C LEU A 246 18.34 -9.09 -3.98
N PHE A 247 17.35 -8.45 -4.61
CA PHE A 247 17.58 -7.50 -5.69
C PHE A 247 18.52 -6.36 -5.25
N PHE A 248 18.23 -5.73 -4.12
CA PHE A 248 19.06 -4.64 -3.59
C PHE A 248 20.39 -5.13 -3.00
N LEU A 249 20.37 -6.18 -2.18
CA LEU A 249 21.57 -6.69 -1.53
C LEU A 249 22.55 -7.25 -2.55
N ALA A 250 22.07 -7.95 -3.57
CA ALA A 250 22.91 -8.54 -4.61
C ALA A 250 23.36 -7.52 -5.68
N MET A 251 22.79 -6.32 -5.69
CA MET A 251 23.05 -5.26 -6.69
C MET A 251 24.54 -4.95 -6.91
N PRO A 252 25.40 -4.88 -5.88
CA PRO A 252 26.83 -4.62 -6.07
C PRO A 252 27.53 -5.64 -6.97
N TRP A 253 27.02 -6.88 -7.04
CA TRP A 253 27.59 -7.94 -7.87
C TRP A 253 26.92 -8.00 -9.25
N TRP A 254 25.60 -8.24 -9.31
CA TRP A 254 24.94 -8.48 -10.60
C TRP A 254 24.92 -7.24 -11.51
N SER A 255 24.99 -6.03 -10.96
CA SER A 255 25.02 -4.80 -11.76
C SER A 255 26.27 -4.68 -12.64
N THR A 256 27.38 -5.32 -12.24
CA THR A 256 28.69 -5.23 -12.90
C THR A 256 29.00 -6.39 -13.84
N TRP A 257 28.26 -7.50 -13.76
CA TRP A 257 28.52 -8.74 -14.52
C TRP A 257 28.26 -8.64 -16.03
N THR A 258 27.63 -7.57 -16.51
CA THR A 258 27.37 -7.39 -17.94
C THR A 258 28.11 -6.20 -18.49
N GLU A 259 28.82 -6.44 -19.58
CA GLU A 259 29.48 -5.39 -20.32
C GLU A 259 28.45 -4.38 -20.86
N PRO A 260 28.73 -3.07 -20.80
CA PRO A 260 27.90 -2.06 -21.43
C PRO A 260 27.80 -2.26 -22.94
N SER A 261 26.64 -1.98 -23.53
CA SER A 261 26.54 -1.90 -25.00
C SER A 261 27.38 -0.71 -25.50
N GLN A 262 28.40 -0.97 -26.33
CA GLN A 262 29.46 0.00 -26.62
C GLN A 262 29.11 1.19 -27.53
N SER A 263 27.91 1.31 -28.10
CA SER A 263 27.64 2.45 -29.00
C SER A 263 26.25 3.04 -28.91
N GLN A 264 26.20 4.38 -28.95
CA GLN A 264 24.97 5.15 -29.22
C GLN A 264 24.38 4.78 -30.59
N SER A 265 25.20 4.28 -31.54
CA SER A 265 24.79 3.81 -32.87
C SER A 265 24.23 2.38 -32.90
N ALA A 266 24.48 1.55 -31.87
CA ALA A 266 23.84 0.24 -31.68
C ALA A 266 22.57 0.33 -30.82
N TYR A 267 22.10 1.54 -30.51
CA TYR A 267 20.67 1.75 -30.32
C TYR A 267 20.04 1.94 -31.70
N ASN A 268 20.10 0.90 -32.54
CA ASN A 268 19.04 0.64 -33.51
C ASN A 268 17.80 0.57 -32.64
N GLY A 269 17.12 1.72 -32.55
CA GLY A 269 15.96 1.91 -31.70
C GLY A 269 15.13 0.66 -31.87
N TRP A 270 15.07 -0.13 -30.81
CA TRP A 270 14.17 -1.26 -30.77
C TRP A 270 12.84 -0.64 -31.15
N ARG A 271 12.37 -0.93 -32.38
CA ARG A 271 11.12 -0.41 -32.91
C ARG A 271 10.14 -0.58 -31.77
N TYR A 272 9.38 0.47 -31.44
CA TYR A 272 8.47 0.45 -30.29
C TYR A 272 7.66 -0.87 -30.22
N GLY A 273 7.34 -1.48 -31.38
CA GLY A 273 6.72 -2.81 -31.50
C GLY A 273 7.56 -4.10 -31.27
N SER A 274 8.91 -4.13 -31.29
CA SER A 274 9.67 -5.36 -30.95
C SER A 274 9.96 -5.50 -29.45
N LEU A 275 10.01 -4.37 -28.73
CA LEU A 275 10.07 -4.32 -27.26
C LEU A 275 8.73 -4.74 -26.63
N GLU A 276 7.62 -4.45 -27.31
CA GLU A 276 6.28 -4.85 -26.87
C GLU A 276 6.07 -6.37 -26.88
N GLY A 277 6.77 -7.14 -27.71
CA GLY A 277 6.66 -8.61 -27.73
C GLY A 277 7.64 -9.31 -26.81
N ALA A 278 8.93 -8.99 -26.90
CA ALA A 278 10.00 -9.76 -26.25
C ALA A 278 10.09 -9.55 -24.74
N LEU A 279 9.61 -8.41 -24.24
CA LEU A 279 9.77 -8.01 -22.83
C LEU A 279 8.45 -7.97 -22.07
N ARG A 280 7.34 -7.59 -22.73
CA ARG A 280 6.02 -7.62 -22.09
C ARG A 280 5.60 -9.04 -21.80
N TRP A 281 5.80 -10.00 -22.72
CA TRP A 281 5.38 -11.38 -22.49
C TRP A 281 6.00 -11.99 -21.22
N PRO A 282 7.33 -11.97 -21.01
CA PRO A 282 7.92 -12.48 -19.77
C PRO A 282 7.55 -11.64 -18.54
N LEU A 283 7.39 -10.31 -18.63
CA LEU A 283 6.94 -9.47 -17.51
C LEU A 283 5.48 -9.77 -17.12
N TRP A 284 4.62 -9.93 -18.12
CA TRP A 284 3.21 -10.26 -17.98
C TRP A 284 3.05 -11.69 -17.49
N CYS A 285 3.86 -12.64 -17.98
CA CYS A 285 3.92 -13.99 -17.43
C CYS A 285 4.41 -13.97 -15.97
N ALA A 286 5.52 -13.28 -15.68
CA ALA A 286 6.08 -13.22 -14.33
C ALA A 286 5.18 -12.52 -13.32
N GLY A 287 4.33 -11.57 -13.74
CA GLY A 287 3.35 -10.91 -12.88
C GLY A 287 2.00 -11.63 -12.83
N PHE A 288 1.40 -11.90 -13.99
CA PHE A 288 0.03 -12.37 -14.13
C PHE A 288 -0.12 -13.86 -13.89
N VAL A 289 0.84 -14.70 -14.29
CA VAL A 289 0.75 -16.16 -14.11
C VAL A 289 0.79 -16.52 -12.62
N PRO A 290 1.73 -16.03 -11.79
CA PRO A 290 1.70 -16.30 -10.35
C PRO A 290 0.41 -15.81 -9.70
N LEU A 291 -0.08 -14.62 -10.07
CA LEU A 291 -1.35 -14.07 -9.55
C LEU A 291 -2.58 -14.89 -9.94
N LYS A 292 -2.59 -15.50 -11.13
CA LYS A 292 -3.65 -16.42 -11.55
C LYS A 292 -3.55 -17.76 -10.84
N VAL A 293 -2.34 -18.27 -10.63
CA VAL A 293 -2.10 -19.51 -9.87
C VAL A 293 -2.61 -19.39 -8.44
N VAL A 294 -2.37 -18.26 -7.76
CA VAL A 294 -2.88 -18.00 -6.39
C VAL A 294 -4.22 -17.26 -6.36
N GLY A 295 -4.87 -17.18 -7.53
CA GLY A 295 -6.00 -16.30 -7.81
C GLY A 295 -7.35 -16.82 -7.34
N ALA A 296 -7.43 -18.05 -6.82
CA ALA A 296 -8.65 -18.56 -6.21
C ALA A 296 -9.04 -17.66 -5.03
N GLU A 297 -10.20 -17.02 -5.13
CA GLU A 297 -10.87 -16.45 -3.96
C GLU A 297 -11.36 -17.60 -3.07
N SER A 298 -11.50 -17.32 -1.77
CA SER A 298 -11.75 -18.35 -0.77
C SER A 298 -12.89 -19.29 -1.19
N ALA A 299 -12.65 -20.60 -1.08
CA ALA A 299 -13.65 -21.64 -1.36
C ALA A 299 -14.77 -21.72 -0.29
N PHE A 300 -14.86 -20.74 0.61
CA PHE A 300 -15.77 -20.73 1.75
C PHE A 300 -16.61 -19.45 1.74
N ASP A 301 -17.93 -19.60 1.93
CA ASP A 301 -18.91 -18.48 1.93
C ASP A 301 -18.70 -17.47 3.08
N CYS A 302 -17.95 -17.84 4.11
CA CYS A 302 -17.62 -17.04 5.29
C CYS A 302 -16.16 -16.54 5.27
N GLY A 303 -15.55 -16.42 4.09
CA GLY A 303 -14.21 -15.87 3.92
C GLY A 303 -13.10 -16.91 4.09
N THR A 304 -12.08 -16.65 4.91
CA THR A 304 -10.85 -17.48 4.96
C THR A 304 -10.91 -18.67 5.91
N MET A 305 -12.05 -18.93 6.54
CA MET A 305 -12.23 -20.03 7.50
C MET A 305 -13.22 -21.04 6.93
N PRO A 306 -13.10 -22.35 7.27
CA PRO A 306 -14.12 -23.32 6.94
C PRO A 306 -15.42 -22.89 7.64
N CYS A 307 -16.47 -22.68 6.86
CA CYS A 307 -17.78 -22.45 7.43
C CYS A 307 -18.28 -23.79 7.94
N ASP A 308 -18.57 -23.88 9.23
CA ASP A 308 -19.42 -24.96 9.70
C ASP A 308 -20.72 -24.88 8.92
N ALA A 309 -21.13 -25.98 8.29
CA ALA A 309 -22.39 -26.06 7.59
C ALA A 309 -23.52 -25.83 8.61
N PHE A 310 -24.05 -24.61 8.64
CA PHE A 310 -25.18 -24.27 9.46
C PHE A 310 -26.45 -24.51 8.66
N GLU A 311 -27.11 -25.63 8.95
CA GLU A 311 -28.48 -25.86 8.48
C GLU A 311 -29.43 -25.24 9.52
N ALA A 312 -30.03 -24.11 9.16
CA ALA A 312 -30.96 -23.42 10.04
C ALA A 312 -32.22 -24.28 10.20
N ASP A 313 -32.39 -24.93 11.34
CA ASP A 313 -33.66 -25.54 11.72
C ASP A 313 -34.56 -24.48 12.38
N PRO A 314 -35.60 -23.96 11.68
CA PRO A 314 -36.51 -22.97 12.25
C PRO A 314 -37.41 -23.55 13.35
N SER A 315 -37.40 -24.88 13.56
CA SER A 315 -38.19 -25.56 14.58
C SER A 315 -37.43 -25.80 15.90
N ASP A 316 -36.10 -25.67 15.92
CA ASP A 316 -35.28 -25.78 17.14
C ASP A 316 -35.36 -24.47 17.97
N GLN A 317 -36.46 -24.35 18.70
CA GLN A 317 -36.74 -23.20 19.55
C GLN A 317 -35.64 -22.95 20.60
N PRO A 318 -35.08 -23.95 21.31
CA PRO A 318 -33.95 -23.75 22.23
C PRO A 318 -32.69 -23.15 21.57
N SER A 319 -32.35 -23.57 20.36
CA SER A 319 -31.19 -23.02 19.63
C SER A 319 -31.43 -21.57 19.21
N LEU A 320 -32.62 -21.28 18.67
CA LEU A 320 -33.03 -19.91 18.31
C LEU A 320 -33.05 -18.97 19.51
N GLN A 321 -33.49 -19.47 20.68
CA GLN A 321 -33.45 -18.74 21.94
C GLN A 321 -32.01 -18.41 22.38
N ARG A 322 -31.11 -19.41 22.39
CA ARG A 322 -29.68 -19.16 22.72
C ARG A 322 -29.03 -18.19 21.75
N GLY A 323 -29.28 -18.36 20.45
CA GLY A 323 -28.79 -17.48 19.39
C GLY A 323 -29.30 -16.05 19.55
N ALA A 324 -30.59 -15.86 19.84
CA ALA A 324 -31.18 -14.54 20.09
C ALA A 324 -30.62 -13.88 21.36
N ALA A 325 -30.35 -14.65 22.42
CA ALA A 325 -29.72 -14.14 23.64
C ALA A 325 -28.26 -13.71 23.41
N LEU A 326 -27.50 -14.48 22.63
CA LEU A 326 -26.13 -14.14 22.21
C LEU A 326 -26.12 -12.92 21.28
N TYR A 327 -27.04 -12.88 20.33
CA TYR A 327 -27.21 -11.74 19.43
C TYR A 327 -27.59 -10.47 20.19
N ALA A 328 -28.50 -10.55 21.16
CA ALA A 328 -28.83 -9.42 22.02
C ALA A 328 -27.61 -9.00 22.86
N SER A 329 -26.89 -9.93 23.51
CA SER A 329 -25.76 -9.55 24.37
C SER A 329 -24.60 -8.92 23.61
N TYR A 330 -24.35 -9.32 22.36
CA TYR A 330 -23.27 -8.78 21.54
C TYR A 330 -23.67 -7.59 20.66
N CYS A 331 -24.92 -7.52 20.19
CA CYS A 331 -25.38 -6.53 19.23
C CYS A 331 -26.33 -5.47 19.81
N MET A 332 -26.51 -5.40 21.14
CA MET A 332 -27.30 -4.34 21.81
C MET A 332 -26.79 -2.91 21.53
N GLY A 333 -25.57 -2.75 21.02
CA GLY A 333 -25.03 -1.47 20.52
C GLY A 333 -25.29 -1.20 19.04
N CYS A 334 -25.91 -2.12 18.28
CA CYS A 334 -26.19 -1.96 16.86
C CYS A 334 -27.57 -1.30 16.63
N HIS A 335 -27.59 -0.25 15.81
CA HIS A 335 -28.81 0.49 15.45
C HIS A 335 -29.96 -0.40 14.92
N SER A 336 -29.64 -1.54 14.29
CA SER A 336 -30.64 -2.48 13.74
C SER A 336 -31.45 -3.22 14.80
N LEU A 337 -30.92 -3.40 16.02
CA LEU A 337 -31.60 -4.17 17.06
C LEU A 337 -32.75 -3.39 17.70
N GLN A 338 -32.65 -2.04 17.72
CA GLN A 338 -33.74 -1.12 18.09
C GLN A 338 -34.92 -1.16 17.08
N TYR A 339 -34.68 -1.55 15.82
CA TYR A 339 -35.72 -1.70 14.80
C TYR A 339 -36.22 -3.14 14.65
N SER A 340 -35.52 -4.12 15.22
CA SER A 340 -36.10 -5.44 15.40
C SER A 340 -37.38 -5.22 16.20
N ARG A 341 -38.55 -5.54 15.64
CA ARG A 341 -39.83 -5.38 16.32
C ARG A 341 -39.74 -6.22 17.59
N HIS A 342 -39.37 -5.59 18.71
CA HIS A 342 -39.03 -6.22 19.99
C HIS A 342 -40.14 -7.15 20.50
N ASN A 343 -41.37 -6.97 19.99
CA ASN A 343 -42.54 -7.78 20.30
C ASN A 343 -42.83 -8.93 19.33
N ARG A 344 -42.25 -8.97 18.13
CA ARG A 344 -42.49 -10.04 17.15
C ARG A 344 -41.50 -11.18 17.35
N VAL A 345 -40.20 -10.89 17.37
CA VAL A 345 -39.15 -11.90 17.61
C VAL A 345 -39.30 -12.54 19.00
N ALA A 346 -39.54 -11.75 20.04
CA ALA A 346 -39.75 -12.29 21.39
C ALA A 346 -41.02 -13.15 21.50
N ARG A 347 -42.07 -12.84 20.72
CA ARG A 347 -43.33 -13.60 20.70
C ARG A 347 -43.18 -14.88 19.89
N ASP A 348 -42.49 -14.82 18.76
CA ASP A 348 -42.23 -15.97 17.89
C ASP A 348 -41.26 -16.97 18.58
N LEU A 349 -40.36 -16.49 19.44
CA LEU A 349 -39.44 -17.32 20.23
C LEU A 349 -39.98 -17.75 21.61
N GLY A 350 -41.16 -17.27 22.02
CA GLY A 350 -41.83 -17.70 23.27
C GLY A 350 -41.24 -17.13 24.57
N TYR A 351 -40.57 -15.98 24.52
CA TYR A 351 -40.03 -15.34 25.72
C TYR A 351 -41.08 -14.54 26.51
N PRO A 352 -41.03 -14.52 27.86
CA PRO A 352 -41.83 -13.60 28.65
C PRO A 352 -41.47 -12.15 28.27
N ARG A 353 -42.46 -11.23 28.30
CA ARG A 353 -42.42 -9.84 27.80
C ARG A 353 -41.39 -8.89 28.44
N ILE A 354 -40.37 -9.42 29.13
CA ILE A 354 -39.35 -8.66 29.83
C ILE A 354 -38.00 -9.33 29.55
N PHE A 355 -37.38 -8.97 28.42
CA PHE A 355 -36.03 -9.43 28.09
C PHE A 355 -34.93 -8.54 28.69
N THR A 356 -35.29 -7.39 29.25
CA THR A 356 -34.34 -6.46 29.87
C THR A 356 -34.78 -6.19 31.29
N ARG A 357 -34.13 -6.89 32.22
CA ARG A 357 -34.06 -6.44 33.61
C ARG A 357 -33.28 -5.14 33.61
N GLN A 358 -33.92 -4.11 34.17
CA GLN A 358 -33.34 -2.88 34.71
C GLN A 358 -31.80 -2.85 34.79
N THR A 359 -31.19 -1.95 34.02
CA THR A 359 -30.02 -1.21 34.50
C THR A 359 -30.33 0.26 34.31
N GLY A 360 -30.86 0.87 35.38
CA GLY A 360 -30.65 2.29 35.58
C GLY A 360 -29.18 2.48 35.91
N PHE A 361 -28.45 3.09 34.99
CA PHE A 361 -27.34 4.02 35.18
C PHE A 361 -27.08 4.71 33.85
#